data_AF-A0A167GUT3-F1
#
_entry.id   AF-A0A167GUT3-F1
#
_cell.length_a   1.000
_cell.length_b   1.000
_cell.length_c   1.000
_cell.angle_alpha   90.00
_cell.angle_beta   90.00
_cell.angle_gamma   90.00
#
_symmetry.space_group_name_H-M   'P 1'
#
loop_
_entity.id
_entity.type
_entity.pdbx_description
1 polymer ?
#
loop_
_entity_poly.entity_id
_entity_poly.type
_entity_poly.pdbx_seq_one_letter_code
_entity_poly.pdbx_strand_id
1 'polypeptide(L)'
;MSEHKEVKVSGEKNGQMRLIPTKKASRFYPAEDVRKTAKPTVLRSKITPGTILILLAGRFRGKRVVFLKQLESGLLLVTGPYKANGVPLRRVDISGIQ
;
A
#
# COMPACT_ATOMS: atom_id res chain seq x y z
N MET A 1 -19.54 6.37 -15.66
CA MET A 1 -19.31 6.44 -17.12
C MET A 1 -19.44 5.03 -17.66
N SER A 2 -20.35 4.81 -18.61
CA SER A 2 -20.72 3.48 -19.13
C SER A 2 -19.57 2.80 -19.88
N GLU A 3 -19.45 1.48 -19.69
CA GLU A 3 -18.35 0.65 -20.21
C GLU A 3 -18.43 0.41 -21.73
N HIS A 4 -19.61 0.58 -22.33
CA HIS A 4 -19.88 0.32 -23.74
C HIS A 4 -20.62 1.48 -24.41
N LYS A 5 -20.27 1.75 -25.67
CA LYS A 5 -20.91 2.70 -26.57
C LYS A 5 -21.70 1.94 -27.64
N GLU A 6 -22.96 2.30 -27.81
CA GLU A 6 -23.79 1.80 -28.91
C GLU A 6 -23.43 2.51 -30.21
N VAL A 7 -23.13 1.74 -31.25
CA VAL A 7 -22.84 2.23 -32.60
C VAL A 7 -23.83 1.63 -33.58
N LYS A 8 -24.49 2.49 -34.35
CA LYS A 8 -25.40 2.07 -35.42
C LYS A 8 -24.60 1.46 -36.58
N VAL A 9 -24.94 0.25 -36.96
CA VAL A 9 -24.28 -0.50 -38.04
C VAL A 9 -25.03 -0.27 -39.34
N SER A 10 -24.30 -0.01 -40.42
CA SER A 10 -24.87 0.16 -41.76
C SER A 10 -25.19 -1.19 -42.40
N GLY A 11 -26.34 -1.28 -43.08
CA GLY A 11 -26.84 -2.47 -43.78
C GLY A 11 -28.15 -3.02 -43.20
N GLU A 12 -29.15 -3.22 -44.06
CA GLU A 12 -30.54 -3.53 -43.70
C GLU A 12 -30.72 -4.84 -42.90
N LYS A 13 -29.79 -5.80 -43.05
CA LYS A 13 -29.87 -7.13 -42.40
C LYS A 13 -28.86 -7.34 -41.25
N ASN A 14 -28.20 -6.28 -40.78
CA ASN A 14 -27.08 -6.39 -39.82
C ASN A 14 -27.42 -6.05 -38.34
N GLY A 15 -28.70 -6.13 -37.94
CA GLY A 15 -29.10 -5.99 -36.54
C GLY A 15 -29.02 -4.57 -35.96
N GLN A 16 -28.82 -3.56 -36.81
CA GLN A 16 -28.86 -2.11 -36.56
C GLN A 16 -27.90 -1.53 -35.51
N MET A 17 -27.59 -2.18 -34.39
CA MET A 17 -26.77 -1.63 -33.29
C MET A 17 -25.72 -2.63 -32.79
N ARG A 18 -24.52 -2.14 -32.45
CA ARG A 18 -23.45 -2.91 -31.79
C ARG A 18 -22.98 -2.20 -30.53
N LEU A 19 -22.80 -2.95 -29.46
CA LEU A 19 -22.14 -2.50 -28.24
C LEU A 19 -20.63 -2.62 -28.43
N ILE A 20 -19.93 -1.49 -28.43
CA ILE A 20 -18.48 -1.42 -28.57
C ILE A 20 -17.89 -0.90 -27.25
N PRO A 21 -16.87 -1.56 -26.68
CA PRO A 21 -16.24 -1.07 -25.47
C PRO A 21 -15.61 0.31 -25.69
N THR A 22 -15.87 1.23 -24.76
CA THR A 22 -15.40 2.63 -24.85
C THR A 22 -13.89 2.72 -24.69
N LYS A 23 -13.29 1.81 -23.90
CA LYS A 23 -11.84 1.61 -23.79
C LYS A 23 -11.47 0.27 -24.42
N LYS A 24 -10.75 0.30 -25.54
CA LYS A 24 -10.15 -0.89 -26.16
C LYS A 24 -8.83 -1.21 -25.45
N ALA A 25 -8.56 -2.50 -25.23
CA ALA A 25 -7.26 -2.94 -24.71
C ALA A 25 -6.14 -2.60 -25.71
N SER A 26 -4.92 -2.37 -25.21
CA SER A 26 -3.76 -2.16 -26.07
C SER A 26 -3.46 -3.43 -26.87
N ARG A 27 -3.14 -3.28 -28.16
CA ARG A 27 -2.75 -4.40 -29.02
C ARG A 27 -1.33 -4.91 -28.68
N PHE A 28 -0.50 -4.04 -28.12
CA PHE A 28 0.87 -4.33 -27.71
C PHE A 28 0.92 -4.54 -26.19
N TYR A 29 1.61 -5.60 -25.76
CA TYR A 29 1.93 -5.88 -24.37
C TYR A 29 3.46 -5.89 -24.22
N PRO A 30 4.03 -5.12 -23.28
CA PRO A 30 5.46 -5.18 -23.01
C PRO A 30 5.82 -6.55 -22.43
N ALA A 31 7.03 -7.04 -22.73
CA ALA A 31 7.53 -8.31 -22.19
C ALA A 31 7.86 -8.22 -20.69
N GLU A 32 8.13 -7.01 -20.19
CA GLU A 32 8.39 -6.73 -18.78
C GLU A 32 7.21 -6.00 -18.14
N ASP A 33 6.79 -6.49 -16.99
CA ASP A 33 5.79 -5.83 -16.16
C ASP A 33 6.40 -4.68 -15.37
N VAL A 34 5.77 -3.50 -15.42
CA VAL A 34 6.16 -2.36 -14.59
C VAL A 34 5.76 -2.66 -13.13
N ARG A 35 6.76 -2.72 -12.25
CA ARG A 35 6.54 -2.93 -10.81
C ARG A 35 5.75 -1.75 -10.23
N LYS A 36 4.63 -2.06 -9.57
CA LYS A 36 3.83 -1.06 -8.85
C LYS A 36 4.61 -0.54 -7.65
N THR A 37 4.64 0.78 -7.47
CA THR A 37 5.24 1.43 -6.30
C THR A 37 4.47 1.05 -5.04
N ALA A 38 5.19 0.66 -3.99
CA ALA A 38 4.57 0.32 -2.72
C ALA A 38 3.89 1.56 -2.11
N LYS A 39 2.60 1.46 -1.82
CA LYS A 39 1.86 2.51 -1.11
C LYS A 39 2.26 2.51 0.37
N PRO A 40 2.30 3.69 1.03
CA PRO A 40 2.55 3.76 2.47
C PRO A 40 1.50 2.95 3.23
N THR A 41 1.96 2.19 4.24
CA THR A 41 1.09 1.28 4.98
C THR A 41 0.13 2.05 5.88
N VAL A 42 -1.14 1.66 5.89
CA VAL A 42 -2.13 2.26 6.80
C VAL A 42 -1.89 1.77 8.22
N LEU A 43 -1.92 2.69 9.19
CA LEU A 43 -1.77 2.35 10.62
C LEU A 43 -2.99 1.60 11.14
N ARG A 44 -2.75 0.65 12.04
CA ARG A 44 -3.80 0.00 12.83
C ARG A 44 -4.29 0.98 13.90
N SER A 45 -5.57 0.97 14.22
CA SER A 45 -6.20 1.86 15.23
C SER A 45 -5.54 1.80 16.62
N LYS A 46 -4.98 0.65 17.01
CA LYS A 46 -4.28 0.47 18.29
C LYS A 46 -2.92 1.18 18.36
N ILE A 47 -2.31 1.48 17.22
CA ILE A 47 -0.97 2.08 17.17
C ILE A 47 -1.13 3.60 17.19
N THR A 48 -1.13 4.17 18.39
CA THR A 48 -1.22 5.62 18.61
C THR A 48 0.08 6.16 19.20
N PRO A 49 0.47 7.42 18.92
CA PRO A 49 1.64 8.03 19.53
C PRO A 49 1.65 7.85 21.06
N GLY A 50 2.78 7.40 21.62
CA GLY A 50 2.92 7.07 23.04
C GLY A 50 2.59 5.61 23.40
N THR A 51 2.04 4.83 22.48
CA THR A 51 1.80 3.39 22.70
C THR A 51 3.12 2.63 22.85
N ILE A 52 3.15 1.69 23.80
CA ILE A 52 4.27 0.76 23.97
C ILE A 52 4.11 -0.40 23.00
N LEU A 53 5.12 -0.60 22.16
CA LEU A 53 5.23 -1.68 21.20
C LEU A 53 6.31 -2.68 21.66
N ILE A 54 6.18 -3.93 21.22
CA ILE A 54 7.21 -4.96 21.40
C ILE A 54 7.86 -5.23 20.05
N LEU A 55 9.18 -5.07 19.96
CA LEU A 55 9.91 -5.43 18.74
C LEU A 55 9.99 -6.94 18.62
N LEU A 56 9.49 -7.50 17.53
CA LEU A 56 9.52 -8.93 17.24
C LEU A 56 10.70 -9.32 16.35
N ALA A 57 11.45 -8.37 15.79
CA ALA A 57 12.53 -8.64 14.85
C ALA A 57 13.75 -7.71 15.04
N GLY A 58 14.89 -8.18 14.52
CA GLY A 58 16.17 -7.47 14.58
C GLY A 58 16.87 -7.56 15.96
N ARG A 59 17.97 -6.79 16.10
CA ARG A 59 18.84 -6.81 17.28
C ARG A 59 18.13 -6.49 18.60
N PHE A 60 17.05 -5.70 18.55
CA PHE A 60 16.30 -5.27 19.73
C PHE A 60 15.00 -6.08 19.95
N ARG A 61 14.92 -7.29 19.40
CA ARG A 61 13.78 -8.20 19.60
C ARG A 61 13.51 -8.41 21.10
N GLY A 62 12.23 -8.45 21.48
CA GLY A 62 11.74 -8.59 22.85
C GLY A 62 11.77 -7.31 23.68
N LYS A 63 12.34 -6.20 23.17
CA LYS A 63 12.37 -4.93 23.89
C LYS A 63 11.05 -4.18 23.73
N ARG A 64 10.62 -3.56 24.85
CA ARG A 64 9.49 -2.63 24.90
C ARG A 64 9.97 -1.24 24.50
N VAL A 65 9.26 -0.62 23.58
CA VAL A 65 9.65 0.65 22.96
C VAL A 65 8.42 1.53 22.76
N VAL A 66 8.60 2.85 22.75
CA VAL A 66 7.53 3.83 22.62
C VAL A 66 7.42 4.27 21.16
N PHE A 67 6.22 4.20 20.61
CA PHE A 67 5.92 4.72 19.28
C PHE A 67 5.80 6.25 19.31
N LEU A 68 6.42 6.93 18.35
CA LEU A 68 6.35 8.38 18.24
C LEU A 68 5.42 8.82 17.11
N LYS A 69 5.75 8.48 15.87
CA LYS A 69 4.96 8.84 14.69
C LYS A 69 5.27 7.92 13.53
N GLN A 70 4.39 7.90 12.53
CA GLN A 70 4.70 7.32 11.23
C GLN A 70 5.46 8.34 10.38
N LEU A 71 6.46 7.87 9.66
CA LEU A 71 7.21 8.67 8.69
C LEU A 71 6.50 8.68 7.34
N GLU A 72 6.84 9.65 6.49
CA GLU A 72 6.33 9.75 5.12
C GLU A 72 6.61 8.49 4.29
N SER A 73 7.68 7.77 4.62
CA SER A 73 8.00 6.48 4.01
C SER A 73 7.07 5.32 4.41
N GLY A 74 6.12 5.55 5.32
CA GLY A 74 5.24 4.51 5.89
C GLY A 74 5.83 3.72 7.05
N LEU A 75 7.10 3.95 7.41
CA LEU A 75 7.78 3.28 8.53
C LEU A 75 7.46 3.95 9.86
N LEU A 76 7.62 3.20 10.94
CA LEU A 76 7.36 3.69 12.28
C LEU A 76 8.64 4.27 12.88
N LEU A 77 8.54 5.50 13.38
CA LEU A 77 9.57 6.08 14.24
C LEU A 77 9.31 5.67 15.68
N VAL A 78 10.28 4.97 16.25
CA VAL A 78 10.18 4.36 17.57
C VAL A 78 11.39 4.77 18.39
N THR A 79 11.20 4.93 19.69
CA THR A 79 12.29 5.14 20.65
C THR A 79 12.11 4.21 21.84
N GLY A 80 13.19 3.56 22.28
CA GLY A 80 13.26 3.15 23.67
C GLY A 80 13.95 4.28 24.43
N PRO A 81 13.53 4.66 25.64
CA PRO A 81 14.36 5.52 26.47
C PRO A 81 15.74 4.87 26.61
N TYR A 82 16.77 5.45 25.98
CA TYR A 82 18.03 4.76 25.72
C TYR A 82 18.70 4.27 27.01
N LYS A 83 18.58 5.09 28.06
CA LYS A 83 19.05 4.78 29.42
C LYS A 83 18.38 3.55 30.05
N ALA A 84 17.14 3.26 29.70
CA ALA A 84 16.39 2.12 30.25
C ALA A 84 16.54 0.85 29.41
N ASN A 85 16.37 0.96 28.09
CA ASN A 85 16.19 -0.22 27.22
C ASN A 85 17.32 -0.39 26.17
N GLY A 86 18.23 0.58 26.04
CA GLY A 86 19.35 0.54 25.09
C GLY A 86 18.93 0.66 23.61
N VAL A 87 17.66 0.96 23.33
CA VAL A 87 17.15 1.12 21.97
C VAL A 87 17.19 2.62 21.62
N PRO A 88 17.96 3.06 20.61
CA PRO A 88 17.97 4.47 20.20
C PRO A 88 16.70 4.83 19.41
N LEU A 89 16.62 6.07 18.94
CA LEU A 89 15.66 6.42 17.88
C LEU A 89 15.90 5.53 16.66
N ARG A 90 14.88 4.78 16.26
CA ARG A 90 15.00 3.76 15.21
C ARG A 90 13.76 3.71 14.34
N ARG A 91 13.99 3.47 13.04
CA ARG A 91 12.95 3.19 12.05
C ARG A 91 12.65 1.70 12.06
N VAL A 92 11.38 1.33 12.13
CA VAL A 92 10.95 -0.07 12.21
C VAL A 92 9.75 -0.30 11.28
N ASP A 93 9.73 -1.47 10.65
CA ASP A 93 8.60 -1.95 9.86
C ASP A 93 7.43 -2.36 10.76
N ILE A 94 6.20 -2.09 10.29
CA ILE A 94 4.98 -2.42 11.03
C ILE A 94 4.76 -3.93 11.22
N SER A 95 5.37 -4.79 10.40
CA SER A 95 5.29 -6.25 10.54
C SER A 95 6.14 -6.80 11.68
N GLY A 96 7.18 -6.05 12.08
CA GLY A 96 8.14 -6.46 13.09
C GLY A 96 7.78 -6.00 14.51
N ILE A 97 6.52 -5.62 14.75
CA ILE A 97 6.04 -5.09 16.03
C ILE A 97 4.73 -5.75 16.48
N GLN A 98 4.53 -5.80 17.80
CA GLN A 98 3.29 -6.22 18.46
C GLN A 98 2.77 -5.13 19.39
#